data_AF-A0AAN8VZJ3-F1
#
_entry.id   AF-A0AAN8VZJ3-F1
#
_cell.length_a   1.000
_cell.length_b   1.000
_cell.length_c   1.000
_cell.angle_alpha   90.00
_cell.angle_beta   90.00
_cell.angle_gamma   90.00
#
_symmetry.space_group_name_H-M   'P 1'
#
loop_
_entity.id
_entity.type
_entity.pdbx_description
1 polymer ?
#
loop_
_entity_poly.entity_id
_entity_poly.type
_entity_poly.pdbx_seq_one_letter_code
_entity_poly.pdbx_strand_id
1 'polypeptide(L)'
;MGSMSKVLVLLTMMFVASSALDMSIISYDEARGEYMNPSGRTDEDVMGMYEKWIVKHGKNYNALGEKEKRFEIFKDNLRFIDQHNSQNLTYKLGLNRFADLTNEEYRSIYLGRKIHEKRNLLKAKRSDRYTFRVGDSLPDSVDWREKGAVAQVKDQGSCAIIPALRARPAAVSMRMYCFAWGCCPLEGATCCDDHYSCCPHDYPVCNVDAGTCLMSKGNPVAVKAMKRTPAKPHWAFRSKGSSSA
;
A
#
# COMPACT_ATOMS: atom_id res chain seq x y z
N MET A 1 79.51 21.19 -15.80
CA MET A 1 78.51 20.33 -16.48
C MET A 1 77.65 19.48 -15.51
N GLY A 2 77.58 19.78 -14.20
CA GLY A 2 76.86 18.94 -13.22
C GLY A 2 75.52 19.48 -12.69
N SER A 3 75.16 20.74 -12.97
CA SER A 3 73.93 21.37 -12.42
C SER A 3 72.72 21.21 -13.36
N MET A 4 72.91 21.38 -14.67
CA MET A 4 71.84 21.22 -15.69
C MET A 4 71.32 19.78 -15.79
N SER A 5 72.18 18.78 -15.57
CA SER A 5 71.78 17.36 -15.56
C SER A 5 70.92 17.00 -14.35
N LYS A 6 71.18 17.60 -13.18
CA LYS A 6 70.38 17.39 -11.96
C LYS A 6 69.00 18.05 -12.06
N VAL A 7 68.92 19.23 -12.68
CA VAL A 7 67.64 19.94 -12.94
C VAL A 7 66.80 19.19 -13.97
N LEU A 8 67.42 18.63 -15.01
CA LEU A 8 66.72 17.81 -16.01
C LEU A 8 66.21 16.50 -15.40
N VAL A 9 66.97 15.86 -14.51
CA VAL A 9 66.54 14.64 -13.78
C VAL A 9 65.43 14.94 -12.75
N LEU A 10 65.47 16.10 -12.09
CA LEU A 10 64.41 16.54 -11.16
C LEU A 10 63.11 16.92 -11.91
N LEU A 11 63.22 17.55 -13.07
CA LEU A 11 62.08 17.88 -13.93
C LEU A 11 61.45 16.64 -14.57
N THR A 12 62.25 15.65 -14.97
CA THR A 12 61.69 14.37 -15.46
C THR A 12 61.03 13.58 -14.34
N MET A 13 61.56 13.57 -13.11
CA MET A 13 60.90 12.95 -11.96
C MET A 13 59.56 13.60 -11.58
N MET A 14 59.40 14.92 -11.77
CA MET A 14 58.10 15.58 -11.54
C MET A 14 57.08 15.29 -12.66
N PHE A 15 57.52 15.05 -13.90
CA PHE A 15 56.61 14.70 -14.99
C PHE A 15 56.08 13.26 -14.90
N VAL A 16 56.84 12.29 -14.35
CA VAL A 16 56.30 10.93 -14.11
C VAL A 16 55.35 10.88 -12.90
N ALA A 17 55.38 11.89 -12.03
CA ALA A 17 54.46 11.99 -10.89
C ALA A 17 53.12 12.68 -11.22
N SER A 18 52.98 13.30 -12.41
CA SER A 18 51.77 14.02 -12.84
C SER A 18 51.03 13.39 -14.00
N SER A 19 51.57 12.36 -14.67
CA SER A 19 50.79 11.54 -15.59
C SER A 19 50.01 10.49 -14.81
N ALA A 20 48.81 10.93 -14.39
CA ALA A 20 47.58 10.16 -14.34
C ALA A 20 47.60 8.81 -13.61
N LEU A 21 46.86 8.77 -12.50
CA LEU A 21 46.13 7.59 -12.07
C LEU A 21 45.42 7.01 -13.30
N ASP A 22 45.95 5.92 -13.84
CA ASP A 22 45.30 5.17 -14.90
C ASP A 22 43.96 4.68 -14.36
N MET A 23 42.91 5.11 -15.06
CA MET A 23 41.52 4.88 -14.76
C MET A 23 41.18 3.43 -15.08
N SER A 24 41.53 2.50 -14.21
CA SER A 24 40.86 1.20 -14.22
C SER A 24 39.48 1.37 -13.57
N ILE A 25 38.47 1.52 -14.41
CA ILE A 25 37.03 1.47 -14.07
C ILE A 25 36.68 0.22 -13.24
N ILE A 26 37.53 -0.80 -13.22
CA ILE A 26 37.27 -2.12 -12.63
C ILE A 26 37.47 -2.14 -11.09
N SER A 27 38.10 -1.14 -10.47
CA SER A 27 38.34 -1.16 -9.01
C SER A 27 37.32 -0.38 -8.17
N TYR A 28 36.44 0.42 -8.78
CA TYR A 28 35.45 1.21 -8.02
C TYR A 28 34.19 0.42 -7.66
N ASP A 29 33.99 -0.76 -8.24
CA ASP A 29 32.88 -1.66 -7.90
C ASP A 29 33.17 -2.55 -6.68
N GLU A 30 34.42 -2.73 -6.27
CA GLU A 30 34.79 -3.66 -5.20
C GLU A 30 34.74 -3.04 -3.78
N ALA A 31 34.55 -1.71 -3.68
CA ALA A 31 34.56 -0.98 -2.41
C ALA A 31 33.28 -0.18 -2.11
N ARG A 32 32.25 -0.25 -2.96
CA ARG A 32 30.89 0.00 -2.49
C ARG A 32 30.48 -1.31 -1.83
N GLY A 33 30.51 -1.33 -0.50
CA GLY A 33 29.80 -2.34 0.27
C GLY A 33 28.37 -2.36 -0.22
N GLU A 34 28.11 -3.24 -1.18
CA GLU A 34 26.79 -3.60 -1.64
C GLU A 34 26.06 -3.97 -0.35
N TYR A 35 24.98 -3.25 -0.06
CA TYR A 35 24.05 -3.68 0.95
C TYR A 35 23.58 -5.06 0.50
N MET A 36 24.26 -6.09 0.99
CA MET A 36 24.10 -7.46 0.51
C MET A 36 22.64 -7.82 0.74
N ASN A 37 21.85 -7.77 -0.33
CA ASN A 37 20.52 -8.30 -0.33
C ASN A 37 20.69 -9.83 -0.15
N PRO A 38 20.09 -10.47 0.86
CA PRO A 38 20.27 -11.90 1.13
C PRO A 38 19.97 -12.80 -0.08
N SER A 39 19.26 -12.27 -1.08
CA SER A 39 18.93 -12.94 -2.33
C SER A 39 19.88 -12.70 -3.52
N GLY A 40 20.89 -11.82 -3.39
CA GLY A 40 21.83 -11.48 -4.47
C GLY A 40 21.19 -10.74 -5.67
N ARG A 41 20.10 -9.99 -5.45
CA ARG A 41 19.40 -9.24 -6.51
C ARG A 41 19.87 -7.78 -6.52
N THR A 42 20.11 -7.23 -7.70
CA THR A 42 20.45 -5.80 -7.85
C THR A 42 19.20 -4.93 -7.72
N ASP A 43 19.38 -3.62 -7.49
CA ASP A 43 18.25 -2.69 -7.41
C ASP A 43 17.47 -2.64 -8.73
N GLU A 44 18.11 -2.85 -9.88
CA GLU A 44 17.47 -2.94 -11.20
C GLU A 44 16.54 -4.17 -11.29
N ASP A 45 17.00 -5.32 -10.80
CA ASP A 45 16.17 -6.53 -10.76
C ASP A 45 14.94 -6.34 -9.88
N VAL A 46 15.13 -5.74 -8.70
CA VAL A 46 14.05 -5.47 -7.75
C VAL A 46 13.08 -4.44 -8.31
N MET A 47 13.55 -3.44 -9.05
CA MET A 47 12.71 -2.49 -9.77
C MET A 47 11.86 -3.20 -10.83
N GLY A 48 12.45 -4.10 -11.63
CA GLY A 48 11.70 -4.91 -12.60
C GLY A 48 10.64 -5.80 -11.96
N MET A 49 10.90 -6.33 -10.76
CA MET A 49 9.90 -7.06 -9.97
C MET A 49 8.77 -6.13 -9.49
N TYR A 50 9.11 -4.94 -9.03
CA TYR A 50 8.17 -3.96 -8.53
C TYR A 50 7.21 -3.46 -9.62
N GLU A 51 7.71 -3.16 -10.82
CA GLU A 51 6.88 -2.73 -11.95
C GLU A 51 5.87 -3.82 -12.36
N LYS A 52 6.33 -5.07 -12.48
CA LYS A 52 5.44 -6.21 -12.73
C LYS A 52 4.40 -6.37 -11.61
N TRP A 53 4.80 -6.15 -10.36
CA TRP A 53 3.93 -6.25 -9.20
C TRP A 53 2.86 -5.15 -9.18
N ILE A 54 3.21 -3.91 -9.51
CA ILE A 54 2.29 -2.76 -9.64
C ILE A 54 1.19 -3.09 -10.65
N VAL A 55 1.58 -3.54 -11.84
CA VAL A 55 0.64 -3.88 -12.92
C VAL A 55 -0.26 -5.03 -12.49
N LYS A 56 0.32 -6.10 -11.92
CA LYS A 56 -0.44 -7.26 -11.45
C LYS A 56 -1.50 -6.91 -10.40
N HIS A 57 -1.22 -5.93 -9.53
CA HIS A 57 -2.12 -5.55 -8.45
C HIS A 57 -2.93 -4.29 -8.74
N GLY A 58 -2.80 -3.69 -9.94
CA GLY A 58 -3.52 -2.49 -10.35
C GLY A 58 -3.22 -1.28 -9.47
N LYS A 59 -1.96 -1.11 -9.04
CA LYS A 59 -1.54 0.01 -8.18
C LYS A 59 -1.31 1.26 -9.03
N ASN A 60 -1.77 2.41 -8.53
CA ASN A 60 -1.52 3.71 -9.15
C ASN A 60 -1.19 4.73 -8.06
N TYR A 61 -0.10 5.48 -8.22
CA TYR A 61 0.38 6.48 -7.27
C TYR A 61 0.42 7.83 -7.97
N ASN A 62 -0.34 8.79 -7.49
CA ASN A 62 -0.49 10.11 -8.12
C ASN A 62 0.32 11.20 -7.39
N ALA A 63 0.73 10.96 -6.14
CA ALA A 63 1.47 11.93 -5.35
C ALA A 63 2.98 11.89 -5.69
N LEU A 64 3.59 13.08 -5.81
CA LEU A 64 5.03 13.22 -6.02
C LEU A 64 5.80 12.54 -4.89
N GLY A 65 6.75 11.67 -5.22
CA GLY A 65 7.55 10.94 -4.23
C GLY A 65 6.87 9.71 -3.62
N GLU A 66 5.58 9.48 -3.88
CA GLU A 66 4.88 8.33 -3.32
C GLU A 66 5.36 7.02 -3.95
N LYS A 67 5.58 7.00 -5.27
CA LYS A 67 6.05 5.80 -5.97
C LYS A 67 7.41 5.35 -5.43
N GLU A 68 8.32 6.29 -5.19
CA GLU A 68 9.66 6.07 -4.65
C GLU A 68 9.58 5.57 -3.20
N LYS A 69 8.77 6.21 -2.35
CA LYS A 69 8.54 5.75 -0.97
C LYS A 69 7.97 4.31 -0.95
N ARG A 70 7.01 4.01 -1.81
CA ARG A 70 6.38 2.69 -1.92
C ARG A 70 7.37 1.64 -2.44
N PHE A 71 8.31 2.03 -3.30
CA PHE A 71 9.39 1.16 -3.76
C PHE A 71 10.37 0.81 -2.63
N GLU A 72 10.76 1.78 -1.80
CA GLU A 72 11.60 1.49 -0.61
C GLU A 72 10.93 0.52 0.35
N ILE A 73 9.63 0.71 0.63
CA ILE A 73 8.85 -0.22 1.45
C ILE A 73 8.78 -1.62 0.80
N PHE A 74 8.64 -1.67 -0.52
CA PHE A 74 8.64 -2.93 -1.26
C PHE A 74 9.97 -3.67 -1.15
N LYS A 75 11.11 -2.97 -1.24
CA LYS A 75 12.44 -3.54 -1.03
C LYS A 75 12.58 -4.13 0.37
N ASP A 76 12.13 -3.39 1.40
CA ASP A 76 12.16 -3.85 2.79
C ASP A 76 11.31 -5.10 3.00
N ASN A 77 10.09 -5.11 2.46
CA ASN A 77 9.20 -6.26 2.54
C ASN A 77 9.74 -7.47 1.76
N LEU A 78 10.39 -7.26 0.61
CA LEU A 78 11.02 -8.34 -0.16
C LEU A 78 12.17 -8.97 0.62
N ARG A 79 13.04 -8.15 1.21
CA ARG A 79 14.12 -8.62 2.10
C ARG A 79 13.59 -9.41 3.29
N PHE A 80 12.49 -8.94 3.91
CA PHE A 80 11.82 -9.66 4.99
C PHE A 80 11.28 -11.02 4.54
N ILE A 81 10.70 -11.09 3.33
CA ILE A 81 10.21 -12.34 2.74
C ILE A 81 11.35 -13.33 2.49
N ASP A 82 12.46 -12.88 1.90
CA ASP A 82 13.61 -13.76 1.61
C ASP A 82 14.24 -14.28 2.91
N GLN A 83 14.40 -13.41 3.92
CA GLN A 83 14.92 -13.79 5.23
C GLN A 83 14.00 -14.78 5.96
N HIS A 84 12.68 -14.60 5.88
CA HIS A 84 11.72 -15.53 6.49
C HIS A 84 11.74 -16.88 5.76
N ASN A 85 11.75 -16.86 4.43
CA ASN A 85 11.73 -18.07 3.61
C ASN A 85 13.05 -18.84 3.60
N SER A 86 14.16 -18.22 4.01
CA SER A 86 15.42 -18.93 4.23
C SER A 86 15.43 -19.73 5.53
N GLN A 87 14.47 -19.48 6.43
CA GLN A 87 14.27 -20.27 7.64
C GLN A 87 13.40 -21.50 7.33
N ASN A 88 13.62 -22.59 8.07
CA ASN A 88 12.85 -23.83 7.91
C ASN A 88 11.53 -23.78 8.71
N LEU A 89 10.66 -22.84 8.35
CA LEU A 89 9.35 -22.64 8.97
C LEU A 89 8.26 -23.41 8.22
N THR A 90 7.14 -23.69 8.92
CA THR A 90 5.99 -24.44 8.38
C THR A 90 5.19 -23.67 7.32
N TYR A 91 5.45 -22.37 7.15
CA TYR A 91 4.79 -21.51 6.18
C TYR A 91 5.81 -20.61 5.50
N LYS A 92 5.45 -20.14 4.30
CA LYS A 92 6.26 -19.23 3.49
C LYS A 92 5.51 -17.94 3.25
N LEU A 93 6.26 -16.85 3.16
CA LEU A 93 5.75 -15.53 2.79
C LEU A 93 5.91 -15.31 1.28
N GLY A 94 5.12 -14.37 0.75
CA GLY A 94 5.17 -14.00 -0.66
C GLY A 94 4.64 -12.61 -0.91
N LEU A 95 4.97 -12.06 -2.08
CA LEU A 95 4.55 -10.73 -2.51
C LEU A 95 3.05 -10.70 -2.79
N ASN A 96 2.30 -10.20 -1.81
CA ASN A 96 0.86 -10.01 -1.88
C ASN A 96 0.51 -8.53 -2.22
N ARG A 97 -0.78 -8.18 -2.22
CA ARG A 97 -1.28 -6.81 -2.49
C ARG A 97 -0.77 -5.74 -1.51
N PHE A 98 -0.27 -6.15 -0.35
CA PHE A 98 0.17 -5.29 0.75
C PHE A 98 1.70 -5.12 0.81
N ALA A 99 2.44 -5.60 -0.20
CA ALA A 99 3.90 -5.52 -0.23
C ALA A 99 4.45 -4.09 -0.30
N ASP A 100 3.62 -3.09 -0.60
CA ASP A 100 3.95 -1.65 -0.62
C ASP A 100 3.61 -0.90 0.68
N LEU A 101 3.16 -1.62 1.71
CA LEU A 101 2.73 -1.04 2.99
C LEU A 101 3.68 -1.43 4.12
N THR A 102 3.89 -0.51 5.05
CA THR A 102 4.53 -0.85 6.33
C THR A 102 3.57 -1.64 7.22
N ASN A 103 4.09 -2.29 8.25
CA ASN A 103 3.22 -3.00 9.20
C ASN A 103 2.24 -2.03 9.87
N GLU A 104 2.69 -0.85 10.26
CA GLU A 104 1.88 0.19 10.90
C GLU A 104 0.77 0.69 9.97
N GLU A 105 1.11 0.97 8.71
CA GLU A 105 0.13 1.34 7.68
C GLU A 105 -0.90 0.22 7.50
N TYR A 106 -0.45 -1.03 7.37
CA TYR A 106 -1.34 -2.18 7.24
C TYR A 106 -2.27 -2.31 8.45
N ARG A 107 -1.74 -2.19 9.67
CA ARG A 107 -2.52 -2.28 10.91
C ARG A 107 -3.58 -1.18 11.00
N SER A 108 -3.21 0.05 10.66
CA SER A 108 -4.11 1.21 10.76
C SER A 108 -5.28 1.13 9.77
N ILE A 109 -5.06 0.53 8.59
CA ILE A 109 -6.06 0.44 7.52
C ILE A 109 -6.91 -0.83 7.65
N TYR A 110 -6.28 -2.00 7.90
CA TYR A 110 -6.94 -3.29 7.73
C TYR A 110 -7.38 -3.99 9.03
N LEU A 111 -6.70 -3.79 10.18
CA LEU A 111 -6.96 -4.58 11.38
C LEU A 111 -8.17 -4.16 12.22
N GLY A 112 -8.96 -3.18 11.77
CA GLY A 112 -10.19 -2.77 12.44
C GLY A 112 -9.94 -2.02 13.76
N ARG A 113 -10.93 -1.25 14.23
CA ARG A 113 -10.86 -0.68 15.59
C ARG A 113 -10.90 -1.82 16.61
N LYS A 114 -9.90 -1.88 17.50
CA LYS A 114 -9.97 -2.68 18.74
C LYS A 114 -11.23 -2.22 19.48
N ILE A 115 -12.22 -3.10 19.61
CA ILE A 115 -13.37 -2.81 20.47
C ILE A 115 -12.78 -2.76 21.88
N HIS A 116 -12.62 -1.56 22.44
CA HIS A 116 -12.30 -1.39 23.85
C HIS A 116 -13.53 -1.83 24.64
N GLU A 117 -13.61 -3.12 24.89
CA GLU A 117 -14.69 -3.68 25.66
C GLU A 117 -14.37 -3.54 27.15
N LYS A 118 -14.75 -2.38 27.69
CA LYS A 118 -15.49 -2.42 28.94
C LYS A 118 -16.86 -3.05 28.68
N ARG A 119 -16.89 -4.32 28.24
CA ARG A 119 -18.12 -5.12 28.27
C ARG A 119 -18.27 -5.61 29.69
N ASN A 120 -18.82 -4.75 30.54
CA ASN A 120 -19.69 -5.20 31.62
C ASN A 120 -21.00 -5.72 31.01
N LEU A 121 -20.92 -6.61 30.00
CA LEU A 121 -22.06 -7.40 29.60
C LEU A 121 -22.16 -8.51 30.63
N LEU A 122 -23.00 -8.23 31.61
CA LEU A 122 -23.86 -9.16 32.33
C LEU A 122 -23.50 -10.64 32.10
N LYS A 123 -23.14 -11.30 33.20
CA LYS A 123 -22.99 -12.76 33.35
C LYS A 123 -24.26 -13.49 32.84
N ALA A 124 -24.47 -13.54 31.54
CA ALA A 124 -25.50 -14.35 30.92
C ALA A 124 -25.05 -15.81 31.09
N LYS A 125 -25.89 -16.62 31.74
CA LYS A 125 -25.68 -18.08 31.81
C LYS A 125 -25.43 -18.59 30.39
N ARG A 126 -24.25 -19.14 30.15
CA ARG A 126 -23.93 -19.79 28.87
C ARG A 126 -24.85 -21.01 28.75
N SER A 127 -25.48 -21.17 27.60
CA SER A 127 -26.34 -22.32 27.32
C SER A 127 -25.49 -23.50 26.88
N ASP A 128 -25.73 -24.68 27.46
CA ASP A 128 -25.04 -25.92 27.10
C ASP A 128 -25.59 -26.57 25.81
N ARG A 129 -26.43 -25.85 25.05
CA ARG A 129 -27.07 -26.36 23.82
C ARG A 129 -26.06 -26.89 22.78
N TYR A 130 -24.85 -26.33 22.73
CA TYR A 130 -23.84 -26.65 21.72
C TYR A 130 -22.58 -27.30 22.32
N THR A 131 -22.65 -27.81 23.56
CA THR A 131 -21.52 -28.52 24.16
C THR A 131 -21.39 -29.92 23.58
N PHE A 132 -20.16 -30.31 23.24
CA PHE A 132 -19.81 -31.67 22.83
C PHE A 132 -20.14 -32.68 23.94
N ARG A 133 -20.59 -33.88 23.58
CA ARG A 133 -20.87 -34.97 24.52
C ARG A 133 -19.90 -36.12 24.31
N VAL A 134 -19.49 -36.74 25.42
CA VAL A 134 -18.62 -37.92 25.39
C VAL A 134 -19.36 -39.04 24.65
N GLY A 135 -18.78 -39.50 23.53
CA GLY A 135 -19.37 -40.51 22.64
C GLY A 135 -19.75 -40.00 21.25
N ASP A 136 -19.74 -38.69 21.01
CA ASP A 136 -19.96 -38.15 19.67
C ASP A 136 -18.76 -38.48 18.76
N SER A 137 -19.02 -39.18 17.65
CA SER A 137 -18.00 -39.48 16.63
C SER A 137 -17.73 -38.25 15.77
N LEU A 138 -16.56 -37.64 15.97
CA LEU A 138 -16.13 -36.47 15.21
C LEU A 138 -15.25 -36.88 14.03
N PRO A 139 -15.38 -36.22 12.86
CA PRO A 139 -14.44 -36.39 11.76
C PRO A 139 -13.08 -35.76 12.08
N ASP A 140 -12.00 -36.34 11.55
CA ASP A 140 -10.63 -35.86 11.74
C ASP A 140 -10.40 -34.45 11.16
N SER A 141 -11.12 -34.08 10.09
CA SER A 141 -11.10 -32.74 9.53
C SER A 141 -12.46 -32.38 8.90
N VAL A 142 -12.80 -31.09 8.90
CA VAL A 142 -14.02 -30.56 8.29
C VAL A 142 -13.68 -29.34 7.46
N ASP A 143 -13.98 -29.39 6.16
CA ASP A 143 -13.97 -28.23 5.28
C ASP A 143 -15.41 -27.81 4.93
N TRP A 144 -15.82 -26.63 5.39
CA TRP A 144 -17.16 -26.09 5.13
C TRP A 144 -17.32 -25.56 3.70
N ARG A 145 -16.23 -25.37 2.95
CA ARG A 145 -16.26 -24.97 1.54
C ARG A 145 -16.87 -26.07 0.67
N GLU A 146 -16.50 -27.32 0.94
CA GLU A 146 -17.04 -28.51 0.24
C GLU A 146 -18.55 -28.68 0.47
N LYS A 147 -19.02 -28.22 1.64
CA LYS A 147 -20.44 -28.28 2.03
C LYS A 147 -21.25 -27.09 1.51
N GLY A 148 -20.66 -26.19 0.72
CA GLY A 148 -21.35 -25.00 0.19
C GLY A 148 -21.76 -23.98 1.26
N ALA A 149 -21.26 -24.10 2.48
CA ALA A 149 -21.61 -23.22 3.59
C ALA A 149 -20.75 -21.93 3.64
N VAL A 150 -19.70 -21.86 2.81
CA VAL A 150 -18.76 -20.74 2.75
C VAL A 150 -18.98 -19.94 1.46
N ALA A 151 -19.31 -18.66 1.60
CA ALA A 151 -19.41 -17.74 0.46
C ALA A 151 -18.02 -17.41 -0.13
N GLN A 152 -18.01 -16.86 -1.36
CA GLN A 152 -16.77 -16.40 -2.00
C GLN A 152 -16.01 -15.39 -1.12
N VAL A 153 -14.67 -15.44 -1.19
CA VAL A 153 -13.79 -14.52 -0.47
C VAL A 153 -14.08 -13.09 -0.93
N LYS A 154 -14.32 -12.20 0.04
CA LYS A 154 -14.61 -10.78 -0.20
C LYS A 154 -13.43 -9.92 0.20
N ASP A 155 -13.23 -8.82 -0.51
CA ASP A 155 -12.27 -7.78 -0.16
C ASP A 155 -12.95 -6.73 0.73
N GLN A 156 -12.39 -6.50 1.92
CA GLN A 156 -12.86 -5.49 2.87
C GLN A 156 -12.50 -4.05 2.45
N GLY A 157 -11.53 -3.90 1.53
CA GLY A 157 -10.94 -2.62 1.17
C GLY A 157 -10.32 -1.88 2.36
N SER A 158 -10.18 -0.57 2.23
CA SER A 158 -9.66 0.32 3.29
C SER A 158 -10.66 0.57 4.43
N CYS A 159 -11.82 -0.10 4.42
CA CYS A 159 -12.82 0.03 5.46
C CYS A 159 -12.59 -1.03 6.53
N ALA A 160 -12.28 -0.57 7.74
CA ALA A 160 -12.05 -1.32 8.97
C ALA A 160 -13.31 -2.06 9.51
N ILE A 161 -14.02 -2.83 8.67
CA ILE A 161 -15.26 -3.58 8.98
C ILE A 161 -15.03 -5.09 9.08
N ILE A 162 -14.03 -5.50 9.86
CA ILE A 162 -13.83 -6.91 10.22
C ILE A 162 -15.05 -7.50 10.95
N PRO A 163 -15.72 -6.80 11.90
CA PRO A 163 -16.87 -7.38 12.60
C PRO A 163 -18.08 -7.64 11.69
N ALA A 164 -18.28 -6.84 10.64
CA ALA A 164 -19.44 -6.94 9.76
C ALA A 164 -19.33 -8.06 8.72
N LEU A 165 -18.11 -8.40 8.27
CA LEU A 165 -17.89 -9.48 7.30
C LEU A 165 -18.06 -10.88 7.91
N ARG A 166 -17.85 -11.02 9.23
CA ARG A 166 -18.03 -12.30 9.94
C ARG A 166 -19.50 -12.71 10.12
N ALA A 167 -20.46 -11.81 9.88
CA ALA A 167 -21.83 -11.92 10.37
C ALA A 167 -22.92 -12.32 9.34
N ARG A 168 -22.60 -13.01 8.23
CA ARG A 168 -23.65 -13.53 7.32
C ARG A 168 -23.35 -14.97 6.87
N PRO A 169 -24.20 -15.94 7.27
CA PRO A 169 -25.39 -16.26 6.47
C PRO A 169 -26.74 -16.22 7.24
N ALA A 170 -26.87 -15.44 8.31
CA ALA A 170 -28.15 -15.20 8.97
C ALA A 170 -28.48 -13.70 8.97
N ALA A 171 -29.67 -13.34 8.48
CA ALA A 171 -30.11 -11.97 8.33
C ALA A 171 -30.23 -11.26 9.69
N VAL A 172 -29.46 -10.19 9.90
CA VAL A 172 -29.82 -9.08 10.79
C VAL A 172 -29.49 -7.75 10.10
N SER A 173 -30.44 -6.84 10.24
CA SER A 173 -30.64 -5.60 9.50
C SER A 173 -29.73 -4.44 9.93
N MET A 174 -29.39 -3.63 8.93
CA MET A 174 -29.17 -2.18 8.91
C MET A 174 -28.17 -1.50 9.88
N ARG A 175 -27.11 -0.98 9.25
CA ARG A 175 -26.30 0.25 9.52
C ARG A 175 -24.82 -0.03 9.77
N MET A 176 -24.09 -0.22 8.67
CA MET A 176 -22.67 0.14 8.61
C MET A 176 -22.30 0.33 7.14
N TYR A 177 -22.74 1.45 6.57
CA TYR A 177 -22.32 1.83 5.23
C TYR A 177 -20.81 2.05 5.25
N CYS A 178 -20.08 1.39 4.35
CA CYS A 178 -18.90 2.05 3.81
C CYS A 178 -19.42 3.37 3.25
N PHE A 179 -19.01 4.51 3.81
CA PHE A 179 -19.12 5.76 3.08
C PHE A 179 -18.22 5.58 1.86
N ALA A 180 -18.77 5.01 0.80
CA ALA A 180 -18.12 4.96 -0.48
C ALA A 180 -17.87 6.42 -0.83
N TRP A 181 -16.61 6.83 -0.70
CA TRP A 181 -16.20 8.21 -0.92
C TRP A 181 -16.73 8.63 -2.29
N GLY A 182 -17.61 9.62 -2.26
CA GLY A 182 -18.20 10.12 -3.46
C GLY A 182 -17.15 10.73 -4.37
N CYS A 183 -17.20 10.41 -5.66
CA CYS A 183 -16.32 11.06 -6.64
C CYS A 183 -16.66 12.56 -6.70
N CYS A 184 -15.63 13.39 -6.83
CA CYS A 184 -15.83 14.77 -7.26
C CYS A 184 -16.42 14.74 -8.69
N PRO A 185 -17.40 15.61 -9.00
CA PRO A 185 -18.03 15.64 -10.32
C PRO A 185 -17.07 15.96 -11.48
N LEU A 186 -15.91 16.55 -11.18
CA LEU A 186 -14.91 16.96 -12.15
C LEU A 186 -13.68 16.06 -12.10
N GLU A 187 -13.13 15.77 -13.28
CA GLU A 187 -11.83 15.12 -13.43
C GLU A 187 -10.72 16.03 -12.90
N GLY A 188 -9.83 15.51 -12.06
CA GLY A 188 -8.71 16.28 -11.50
C GLY A 188 -9.07 17.27 -10.38
N ALA A 189 -10.28 17.21 -9.81
CA ALA A 189 -10.65 18.08 -8.69
C ALA A 189 -9.91 17.76 -7.39
N THR A 190 -9.51 18.80 -6.66
CA THR A 190 -8.89 18.70 -5.33
C THR A 190 -9.95 18.44 -4.27
N CYS A 191 -9.70 17.43 -3.42
CA CYS A 191 -10.53 17.12 -2.27
C CYS A 191 -10.18 18.02 -1.08
N CYS A 192 -11.18 18.67 -0.48
CA CYS A 192 -10.99 19.44 0.74
C CYS A 192 -10.98 18.56 2.00
N ASP A 193 -10.40 19.08 3.09
CA ASP A 193 -10.26 18.40 4.40
C ASP A 193 -11.61 18.08 5.07
N ASP A 194 -12.66 18.80 4.69
CA ASP A 194 -14.05 18.58 5.14
C ASP A 194 -14.66 17.29 4.58
N HIS A 195 -13.94 16.62 3.67
CA HIS A 195 -14.33 15.33 3.12
C HIS A 195 -15.67 15.35 2.36
N TYR A 196 -16.24 16.53 2.11
CA TYR A 196 -17.56 16.73 1.52
C TYR A 196 -17.50 17.69 0.32
N SER A 197 -16.52 18.60 0.32
CA SER A 197 -16.31 19.60 -0.71
C SER A 197 -15.19 19.21 -1.68
N CYS A 198 -15.35 19.67 -2.92
CA CYS A 198 -14.42 19.50 -4.02
C CYS A 198 -14.16 20.86 -4.66
N CYS A 199 -12.90 21.14 -4.96
CA CYS A 199 -12.49 22.32 -5.69
C CYS A 199 -11.99 21.96 -7.10
N PRO A 200 -12.29 22.76 -8.13
CA PRO A 200 -11.75 22.55 -9.46
C PRO A 200 -10.23 22.75 -9.45
N HIS A 201 -9.54 22.11 -10.39
CA HIS A 201 -8.07 22.17 -10.50
C HIS A 201 -7.55 23.61 -10.64
N ASP A 202 -8.33 24.49 -11.27
CA ASP A 202 -7.97 25.91 -11.45
C ASP A 202 -8.06 26.73 -10.14
N TYR A 203 -8.76 26.23 -9.12
CA TYR A 203 -8.94 26.88 -7.82
C TYR A 203 -8.66 25.89 -6.67
N PRO A 204 -7.42 25.42 -6.49
CA PRO A 204 -7.11 24.29 -5.62
C PRO A 204 -7.15 24.61 -4.12
N VAL A 205 -7.21 25.89 -3.72
CA VAL A 205 -7.16 26.29 -2.31
C VAL A 205 -8.56 26.26 -1.70
N CYS A 206 -8.81 25.30 -0.82
CA CYS A 206 -10.07 25.15 -0.11
C CYS A 206 -10.22 26.17 1.04
N ASN A 207 -11.33 26.92 1.04
CA ASN A 207 -11.84 27.62 2.21
C ASN A 207 -13.12 26.92 2.68
N VAL A 208 -12.96 26.02 3.66
CA VAL A 208 -14.04 25.17 4.17
C VAL A 208 -15.10 25.99 4.92
N ASP A 209 -14.68 26.99 5.70
CA ASP A 209 -15.58 27.80 6.52
C ASP A 209 -16.52 28.66 5.66
N ALA A 210 -16.02 29.16 4.53
CA ALA A 210 -16.81 29.92 3.56
C ALA A 210 -17.48 29.03 2.49
N GLY A 211 -17.11 27.75 2.38
CA GLY A 211 -17.57 26.86 1.32
C GLY A 211 -17.13 27.29 -0.09
N THR A 212 -15.94 27.90 -0.20
CA THR A 212 -15.41 28.46 -1.45
C THR A 212 -14.01 27.93 -1.77
N CYS A 213 -13.63 28.04 -3.03
CA CYS A 213 -12.34 27.64 -3.57
C CYS A 213 -11.64 28.88 -4.16
N LEU A 214 -10.35 28.99 -3.89
CA LEU A 214 -9.52 30.10 -4.30
C LEU A 214 -8.39 29.61 -5.20
N MET A 215 -7.94 30.47 -6.10
CA MET A 215 -6.80 30.20 -6.97
C MET A 215 -5.47 30.32 -6.21
N SER A 216 -5.43 31.20 -5.20
CA SER A 216 -4.28 31.39 -4.29
C SER A 216 -4.75 32.00 -2.97
N LYS A 217 -3.95 31.88 -1.90
CA LYS A 217 -4.25 32.46 -0.58
C LYS A 217 -4.37 33.99 -0.70
N GLY A 218 -5.55 34.54 -0.41
CA GLY A 218 -5.82 35.99 -0.44
C GLY A 218 -6.33 36.56 -1.77
N ASN A 219 -6.66 35.72 -2.74
CA ASN A 219 -7.26 36.17 -4.00
C ASN A 219 -8.72 36.66 -3.79
N PRO A 220 -9.14 37.81 -4.33
CA PRO A 220 -10.53 38.29 -4.22
C PRO A 220 -11.55 37.44 -5.00
N VAL A 221 -11.10 36.62 -5.96
CA VAL A 221 -11.96 35.76 -6.77
C VAL A 221 -12.09 34.39 -6.11
N ALA A 222 -13.31 34.09 -5.65
CA ALA A 222 -13.66 32.82 -5.05
C ALA A 222 -14.76 32.14 -5.86
N VAL A 223 -14.56 30.87 -6.18
CA VAL A 223 -15.59 30.03 -6.81
C VAL A 223 -16.25 29.16 -5.75
N LYS A 224 -17.52 28.81 -5.95
CA LYS A 224 -18.26 27.98 -4.99
C LYS A 224 -17.72 26.56 -4.99
N ALA A 225 -17.46 26.01 -3.80
CA ALA A 225 -17.05 24.62 -3.68
C ALA A 225 -18.20 23.68 -4.08
N MET A 226 -17.87 22.63 -4.83
CA MET A 226 -18.82 21.62 -5.26
C MET A 226 -18.94 20.53 -4.22
N LYS A 227 -20.11 19.89 -4.17
CA LYS A 227 -20.34 18.76 -3.25
C LYS A 227 -19.98 17.45 -3.94
N ARG A 228 -19.39 16.52 -3.18
CA ARG A 228 -19.15 15.15 -3.64
C ARG A 228 -20.47 14.47 -4.01
N THR A 229 -20.44 13.65 -5.06
CA THR A 229 -21.59 12.82 -5.45
C THR A 229 -21.45 11.42 -4.87
N PRO A 230 -22.49 10.81 -4.26
CA PRO A 230 -22.37 9.47 -3.70
C PRO A 230 -21.84 8.47 -4.74
N ALA A 231 -20.86 7.64 -4.36
CA ALA A 231 -20.34 6.64 -5.26
C ALA A 231 -21.45 5.66 -5.65
N LYS A 232 -21.68 5.51 -6.96
CA LYS A 232 -22.61 4.50 -7.46
C LYS A 232 -21.95 3.14 -7.33
N PRO A 233 -22.54 2.20 -6.58
CA PRO A 233 -21.98 0.86 -6.48
C PRO A 233 -22.06 0.16 -7.84
N HIS A 234 -21.09 -0.70 -8.14
CA HIS A 234 -20.96 -1.37 -9.45
C HIS A 234 -22.25 -2.07 -9.93
N TRP A 235 -23.09 -2.57 -9.01
CA TRP A 235 -24.38 -3.20 -9.34
C TRP A 235 -25.44 -2.22 -9.88
N ALA A 236 -25.31 -0.91 -9.64
CA ALA A 236 -26.21 0.11 -10.18
C ALA A 236 -26.05 0.32 -11.71
N PHE A 237 -24.96 -0.17 -12.30
CA PHE A 237 -24.72 -0.11 -13.74
C PHE A 237 -25.21 -1.36 -14.50
N ARG A 238 -25.66 -2.43 -13.79
CA ARG A 238 -26.12 -3.69 -14.42
C ARG A 238 -27.56 -3.65 -14.95
N SER A 239 -28.30 -2.54 -14.83
CA SER A 239 -29.73 -2.48 -15.18
C SER A 239 -30.07 -1.89 -16.55
N LYS A 240 -29.10 -1.70 -17.45
CA LYS A 240 -29.37 -1.28 -18.84
C LYS A 240 -28.59 -2.14 -19.82
N GLY A 241 -29.10 -3.33 -20.09
CA GLY A 241 -28.52 -4.25 -21.06
C GLY A 241 -29.31 -5.54 -21.22
N SER A 242 -30.54 -5.45 -21.73
CA SER A 242 -31.17 -6.47 -22.59
C SER A 242 -32.62 -6.09 -22.88
N SER A 243 -32.81 -5.31 -23.94
CA SER A 243 -34.05 -5.29 -24.72
C SER A 243 -33.69 -4.75 -26.09
N SER A 244 -33.03 -5.59 -26.88
CA SER A 244 -33.01 -5.46 -28.33
C SER A 244 -33.70 -6.71 -28.86
N ALA A 245 -34.84 -6.47 -29.51
CA ALA A 245 -35.55 -7.41 -30.36
C ALA A 245 -34.67 -7.85 -31.55
#